data_AF-A0A662FII8-F1
#
_entry.id   AF-A0A662FII8-F1
#
_cell.length_a   1.000
_cell.length_b   1.000
_cell.length_c   1.000
_cell.angle_alpha   90.00
_cell.angle_beta   90.00
_cell.angle_gamma   90.00
#
_symmetry.space_group_name_H-M   'P 1'
#
loop_
_entity.id
_entity.type
_entity.pdbx_description
1 polymer ?
#
loop_
_entity_poly.entity_id
_entity_poly.type
_entity_poly.pdbx_seq_one_letter_code
_entity_poly.pdbx_strand_id
1 'polypeptide(L)'
;MVKKDDFSKNDPLDETPSIQDLNNWFGNPKSDLEVTLDKTPTSEAEKRFKLIRAFVEPSGRIEEKYSFIQKIRLGILKKISHKKYFSAKLELDNKIIERESRKKFKNLRSSINDLKEYVKEGYLMMDNLLKRKQKFEAEFDELSSKIEGFDYIRKGYEKNVEDSTEKVYFKLRNGKDFPDTVDALTAAKRELSEADKEFASTVLRMDLVNNQIETIESDYKDSRLRIDESEKRLSELKEKYKSLMKLYSDLKN
;
A
#
# COMPACT_ATOMS: atom_id res chain seq x y z
N MET A 1 -49.13 -16.31 18.77
CA MET A 1 -49.20 -15.05 19.53
C MET A 1 -47.87 -14.82 20.22
N VAL A 2 -46.98 -14.02 19.63
CA VAL A 2 -45.93 -13.26 20.35
C VAL A 2 -45.75 -11.95 19.56
N LYS A 3 -45.54 -10.88 20.32
CA LYS A 3 -45.84 -9.48 20.03
C LYS A 3 -44.85 -8.82 19.06
N LYS A 4 -45.37 -7.86 18.29
CA LYS A 4 -44.60 -6.76 17.69
C LYS A 4 -44.17 -5.84 18.83
N ASP A 5 -42.88 -5.55 18.93
CA ASP A 5 -42.37 -4.43 19.70
C ASP A 5 -41.39 -3.61 18.84
N ASP A 6 -41.49 -2.30 19.04
CA ASP A 6 -40.96 -1.20 18.27
C ASP A 6 -39.43 -1.09 18.29
N PHE A 7 -38.85 -0.82 17.12
CA PHE A 7 -37.56 -0.11 17.01
C PHE A 7 -37.79 1.26 16.36
N SER A 8 -38.27 2.18 17.19
CA SER A 8 -37.92 3.59 17.11
C SER A 8 -36.60 3.79 17.86
N LYS A 9 -35.55 4.23 17.15
CA LYS A 9 -34.53 5.21 17.59
C LYS A 9 -33.35 5.29 16.59
N ASN A 10 -33.30 6.42 15.90
CA ASN A 10 -32.11 7.22 15.55
C ASN A 10 -30.87 6.52 14.97
N ASP A 11 -30.76 6.50 13.63
CA ASP A 11 -29.46 6.46 12.94
C ASP A 11 -28.81 7.85 13.01
N PRO A 12 -27.57 8.01 13.53
CA PRO A 12 -26.89 9.31 13.61
C PRO A 12 -26.10 9.65 12.34
N LEU A 13 -26.47 9.13 11.16
CA LEU A 13 -25.65 9.20 9.94
C LEU A 13 -26.10 10.24 8.90
N ASP A 14 -27.04 11.13 9.25
CA ASP A 14 -27.60 12.12 8.32
C ASP A 14 -27.04 13.54 8.48
N GLU A 15 -25.98 13.70 9.27
CA GLU A 15 -25.34 15.00 9.44
C GLU A 15 -24.12 15.11 8.52
N THR A 16 -24.25 15.95 7.49
CA THR A 16 -23.07 16.60 6.88
C THR A 16 -22.24 17.19 8.02
N PRO A 17 -20.94 16.86 8.15
CA PRO A 17 -20.14 17.39 9.24
C PRO A 17 -20.19 18.92 9.20
N SER A 18 -20.42 19.50 10.37
CA SER A 18 -20.47 20.94 10.53
C SER A 18 -19.09 21.55 10.22
N ILE A 19 -19.05 22.84 9.95
CA ILE A 19 -17.78 23.56 9.73
C ILE A 19 -16.84 23.43 10.96
N GLN A 20 -17.40 23.19 12.16
CA GLN A 20 -16.63 22.95 13.39
C GLN A 20 -15.94 21.59 13.43
N ASP A 21 -16.54 20.55 12.87
CA ASP A 21 -15.92 19.21 12.78
C ASP A 21 -14.70 19.20 11.84
N LEU A 22 -14.69 20.11 10.86
CA LEU A 22 -13.59 20.31 9.92
C LEU A 22 -12.42 21.12 10.51
N ASN A 23 -12.70 22.06 11.41
CA ASN A 23 -11.67 22.87 12.08
C ASN A 23 -10.80 22.03 13.04
N ASN A 24 -11.37 20.97 13.62
CA ASN A 24 -10.63 20.03 14.47
C ASN A 24 -9.69 19.10 13.68
N TRP A 25 -9.88 18.93 12.36
CA TRP A 25 -9.04 18.06 11.52
C TRP A 25 -7.87 18.79 10.83
N PHE A 26 -7.92 20.11 10.68
CA PHE A 26 -6.95 20.85 9.86
C PHE A 26 -6.31 22.07 10.54
N GLY A 27 -6.68 22.42 11.77
CA GLY A 27 -6.14 23.59 12.46
C GLY A 27 -6.72 24.91 11.90
N ASN A 28 -6.95 25.86 12.79
CA ASN A 28 -7.77 27.04 12.54
C ASN A 28 -7.00 28.15 11.79
N PRO A 29 -7.41 28.60 10.59
CA PRO A 29 -6.93 29.86 10.04
C PRO A 29 -7.88 30.98 10.48
N LYS A 30 -7.46 31.76 11.48
CA LYS A 30 -8.05 33.08 11.72
C LYS A 30 -7.70 34.00 10.55
N SER A 31 -8.70 34.67 9.98
CA SER A 31 -8.62 36.11 9.69
C SER A 31 -9.96 36.63 9.17
N ASP A 32 -10.40 37.70 9.82
CA ASP A 32 -11.42 38.65 9.39
C ASP A 32 -11.21 39.09 7.94
N LEU A 33 -12.28 39.32 7.17
CA LEU A 33 -12.31 40.32 6.10
C LEU A 33 -13.72 40.58 5.59
N GLU A 34 -13.97 41.87 5.41
CA GLU A 34 -15.22 42.56 5.18
C GLU A 34 -15.85 42.24 3.82
N VAL A 35 -17.19 42.25 3.79
CA VAL A 35 -18.02 42.01 2.60
C VAL A 35 -18.25 43.33 1.86
N THR A 36 -17.58 43.53 0.74
CA THR A 36 -18.00 44.50 -0.29
C THR A 36 -18.67 43.76 -1.46
N LEU A 37 -19.98 43.95 -1.58
CA LEU A 37 -20.83 43.45 -2.67
C LEU A 37 -20.64 44.31 -3.92
N ASP A 38 -19.91 43.79 -4.91
CA ASP A 38 -19.92 44.32 -6.27
C ASP A 38 -20.36 43.20 -7.24
N LYS A 39 -21.67 43.12 -7.51
CA LYS A 39 -22.28 42.06 -8.31
C LYS A 39 -22.65 42.58 -9.70
N THR A 40 -21.72 42.44 -10.66
CA THR A 40 -22.08 42.43 -12.08
C THR A 40 -22.70 41.05 -12.45
N PRO A 41 -23.77 40.99 -13.27
CA PRO A 41 -24.47 39.75 -13.64
C PRO A 41 -23.59 38.68 -14.33
N THR A 42 -22.47 39.10 -14.90
CA THR A 42 -21.46 38.24 -15.55
C THR A 42 -20.69 37.36 -14.57
N SER A 43 -20.45 37.84 -13.34
CA SER A 43 -19.67 37.08 -12.33
C SER A 43 -20.41 35.83 -11.86
N GLU A 44 -21.70 35.92 -11.53
CA GLU A 44 -22.42 34.81 -10.89
C GLU A 44 -22.82 33.70 -11.88
N ALA A 45 -23.10 34.05 -13.13
CA ALA A 45 -23.28 33.07 -14.21
C ALA A 45 -21.98 32.32 -14.52
N GLU A 46 -20.84 33.01 -14.51
CA GLU A 46 -19.53 32.41 -14.71
C GLU A 46 -19.13 31.49 -13.55
N LYS A 47 -19.37 31.92 -12.30
CA LYS A 47 -19.21 31.07 -11.11
C LYS A 47 -19.99 29.75 -11.25
N ARG A 48 -21.26 29.82 -11.66
CA ARG A 48 -22.07 28.60 -11.87
C ARG A 48 -21.56 27.74 -13.02
N PHE A 49 -21.17 28.34 -14.13
CA PHE A 49 -20.62 27.59 -15.24
C PHE A 49 -19.35 26.82 -14.86
N LYS A 50 -18.48 27.44 -14.03
CA LYS A 50 -17.31 26.79 -13.43
C LYS A 50 -17.70 25.61 -12.54
N LEU A 51 -18.73 25.75 -11.70
CA LEU A 51 -19.25 24.65 -10.86
C LEU A 51 -19.83 23.50 -11.70
N ILE A 52 -20.60 23.79 -12.74
CA ILE A 52 -21.18 22.77 -13.62
C ILE A 52 -20.07 21.98 -14.31
N ARG A 53 -19.06 22.67 -14.86
CA ARG A 53 -17.88 22.00 -15.47
C ARG A 53 -17.12 21.14 -14.49
N ALA A 54 -16.97 21.62 -13.25
CA ALA A 54 -16.19 20.92 -12.24
C ALA A 54 -16.92 19.70 -11.67
N PHE A 55 -18.25 19.74 -11.53
CA PHE A 55 -18.99 18.72 -10.78
C PHE A 55 -19.98 17.89 -11.60
N VAL A 56 -20.53 18.43 -12.69
CA VAL A 56 -21.65 17.81 -13.41
C VAL A 56 -21.21 17.28 -14.77
N GLU A 57 -20.75 18.17 -15.64
CA GLU A 57 -20.51 17.87 -17.05
C GLU A 57 -19.42 18.81 -17.59
N PRO A 58 -18.28 18.31 -18.14
CA PRO A 58 -17.22 19.18 -18.66
C PRO A 58 -17.70 20.15 -19.76
N SER A 59 -18.74 19.76 -20.50
CA SER A 59 -19.38 20.59 -21.51
C SER A 59 -20.11 21.80 -20.93
N GLY A 60 -20.43 21.80 -19.63
CA GLY A 60 -21.26 22.81 -18.97
C GLY A 60 -22.77 22.61 -19.19
N ARG A 61 -23.20 21.51 -19.83
CA ARG A 61 -24.62 21.20 -20.07
C ARG A 61 -25.22 20.48 -18.86
N ILE A 62 -25.99 21.22 -18.07
CA ILE A 62 -26.66 20.68 -16.87
C ILE A 62 -28.06 20.13 -17.18
N GLU A 63 -28.66 20.60 -18.27
CA GLU A 63 -30.03 20.26 -18.69
C GLU A 63 -30.22 18.78 -19.00
N GLU A 64 -29.14 18.06 -19.34
CA GLU A 64 -29.15 16.62 -19.57
C GLU A 64 -29.46 15.83 -18.28
N LYS A 65 -29.16 16.42 -17.11
CA LYS A 65 -29.46 15.83 -15.78
C LYS A 65 -30.87 16.13 -15.29
N TYR A 66 -31.65 16.95 -16.00
CA TYR A 66 -33.05 17.22 -15.65
C TYR A 66 -33.93 16.01 -15.98
N SER A 67 -34.87 15.70 -15.08
CA SER A 67 -35.90 14.72 -15.38
C SER A 67 -36.88 15.25 -16.44
N PHE A 68 -37.61 14.34 -17.07
CA PHE A 68 -38.63 14.69 -18.07
C PHE A 68 -39.66 15.70 -17.53
N ILE A 69 -40.17 15.46 -16.32
CA ILE A 69 -41.15 16.36 -15.66
C ILE A 69 -40.54 17.75 -15.40
N GLN A 70 -39.28 17.82 -15.00
CA GLN A 70 -38.58 19.09 -14.79
C GLN A 70 -38.43 19.87 -16.09
N LYS A 71 -38.08 19.20 -17.20
CA LYS A 71 -38.00 19.80 -18.54
C LYS A 71 -39.35 20.38 -18.98
N ILE A 72 -40.44 19.63 -18.80
CA ILE A 72 -41.81 20.10 -19.10
C ILE A 72 -42.16 21.34 -18.26
N ARG A 73 -41.94 21.27 -16.94
CA ARG A 73 -42.23 22.38 -16.01
C ARG A 73 -41.47 23.64 -16.41
N LEU A 74 -40.20 23.53 -16.72
CA LEU A 74 -39.38 24.65 -17.20
C LEU A 74 -39.88 25.18 -18.54
N GLY A 75 -40.28 24.32 -19.47
CA GLY A 75 -40.87 24.72 -20.75
C GLY A 75 -42.17 25.52 -20.59
N ILE A 76 -43.05 25.11 -19.68
CA ILE A 76 -44.29 25.83 -19.35
C ILE A 76 -43.95 27.18 -18.70
N LEU A 77 -43.08 27.20 -17.69
CA LEU A 77 -42.67 28.43 -17.00
C LEU A 77 -42.02 29.42 -17.96
N LYS A 78 -41.23 28.96 -18.94
CA LYS A 78 -40.60 29.81 -19.96
C LYS A 78 -41.64 30.57 -20.79
N LYS A 79 -42.79 29.96 -21.06
CA LYS A 79 -43.90 30.58 -21.81
C LYS A 79 -44.75 31.52 -20.94
N ILE A 80 -44.89 31.22 -19.65
CA ILE A 80 -45.78 31.98 -18.74
C ILE A 80 -45.07 33.17 -18.10
N SER A 81 -43.83 33.00 -17.65
CA SER A 81 -43.09 34.05 -16.94
C SER A 81 -41.59 33.79 -16.96
N HIS A 82 -40.85 34.66 -17.66
CA HIS A 82 -39.40 34.63 -17.68
C HIS A 82 -38.78 34.68 -16.27
N LYS A 83 -39.30 35.52 -15.38
CA LYS A 83 -38.81 35.61 -13.99
C LYS A 83 -38.98 34.27 -13.25
N LYS A 84 -40.17 33.67 -13.29
CA LYS A 84 -40.43 32.37 -12.65
C LYS A 84 -39.61 31.24 -13.27
N TYR A 85 -39.40 31.28 -14.60
CA TYR A 85 -38.53 30.34 -15.31
C TYR A 85 -37.08 30.41 -14.80
N PHE A 86 -36.48 31.60 -14.77
CA PHE A 86 -35.09 31.74 -14.34
C PHE A 86 -34.89 31.34 -12.88
N SER A 87 -35.82 31.71 -11.99
CA SER A 87 -35.76 31.29 -10.59
C SER A 87 -35.88 29.76 -10.42
N ALA A 88 -36.81 29.13 -11.13
CA ALA A 88 -36.99 27.67 -11.06
C ALA A 88 -35.81 26.90 -11.70
N LYS A 89 -35.27 27.41 -12.82
CA LYS A 89 -34.08 26.83 -13.46
C LYS A 89 -32.88 26.89 -12.53
N LEU A 90 -32.66 28.06 -11.91
CA LEU A 90 -31.61 28.25 -10.94
C LEU A 90 -31.73 27.26 -9.77
N GLU A 91 -32.90 27.13 -9.16
CA GLU A 91 -33.11 26.19 -8.07
C GLU A 91 -32.76 24.74 -8.46
N LEU A 92 -33.13 24.32 -9.67
CA LEU A 92 -32.80 23.00 -10.20
C LEU A 92 -31.30 22.83 -10.46
N ASP A 93 -30.66 23.83 -11.06
CA ASP A 93 -29.22 23.82 -11.32
C ASP A 93 -28.42 23.66 -10.02
N ASN A 94 -28.77 24.44 -8.99
CA ASN A 94 -28.12 24.36 -7.69
C ASN A 94 -28.31 22.99 -7.04
N LYS A 95 -29.52 22.42 -7.09
CA LYS A 95 -29.81 21.07 -6.55
C LYS A 95 -28.99 19.98 -7.24
N ILE A 96 -28.77 20.10 -8.55
CA ILE A 96 -27.98 19.13 -9.31
C ILE A 96 -26.49 19.31 -9.01
N ILE A 97 -25.97 20.54 -9.00
CA ILE A 97 -24.59 20.84 -8.63
C ILE A 97 -24.29 20.31 -7.22
N GLU A 98 -25.16 20.53 -6.25
CA GLU A 98 -25.00 20.04 -4.89
C GLU A 98 -25.01 18.50 -4.83
N ARG A 99 -25.92 17.84 -5.55
CA ARG A 99 -25.98 16.37 -5.57
C ARG A 99 -24.71 15.78 -6.20
N GLU A 100 -24.29 16.29 -7.35
CA GLU A 100 -23.15 15.74 -8.07
C GLU A 100 -21.82 16.08 -7.38
N SER A 101 -21.70 17.27 -6.76
CA SER A 101 -20.54 17.59 -5.92
C SER A 101 -20.43 16.67 -4.72
N ARG A 102 -21.52 16.42 -3.97
CA ARG A 102 -21.54 15.44 -2.86
C ARG A 102 -21.08 14.05 -3.31
N LYS A 103 -21.58 13.55 -4.45
CA LYS A 103 -21.15 12.27 -5.02
C LYS A 103 -19.66 12.29 -5.36
N LYS A 104 -19.17 13.33 -6.02
CA LYS A 104 -17.77 13.45 -6.42
C LYS A 104 -16.83 13.51 -5.22
N PHE A 105 -17.18 14.26 -4.18
CA PHE A 105 -16.42 14.30 -2.93
C PHE A 105 -16.46 12.97 -2.18
N LYS A 106 -17.61 12.29 -2.13
CA LYS A 106 -17.72 10.94 -1.54
C LYS A 106 -16.79 9.95 -2.24
N ASN A 107 -16.81 9.94 -3.58
CA ASN A 107 -15.98 9.05 -4.38
C ASN A 107 -14.49 9.36 -4.17
N LEU A 108 -14.08 10.63 -4.22
CA LEU A 108 -12.70 11.03 -3.96
C LEU A 108 -12.24 10.64 -2.55
N ARG A 109 -13.09 10.85 -1.53
CA ARG A 109 -12.79 10.46 -0.15
C ARG A 109 -12.62 8.95 -0.02
N SER A 110 -13.47 8.15 -0.66
CA SER A 110 -13.31 6.70 -0.71
C SER A 110 -11.97 6.33 -1.34
N SER A 111 -11.68 6.83 -2.54
CA SER A 111 -10.42 6.52 -3.23
C SER A 111 -9.17 6.95 -2.44
N ILE A 112 -9.23 8.07 -1.72
CA ILE A 112 -8.15 8.51 -0.82
C ILE A 112 -7.98 7.54 0.34
N ASN A 113 -9.07 7.07 0.93
CA ASN A 113 -9.03 6.11 2.04
C ASN A 113 -8.49 4.76 1.57
N ASP A 114 -9.02 4.23 0.47
CA ASP A 114 -8.61 2.94 -0.10
C ASP A 114 -7.09 2.96 -0.42
N LEU A 115 -6.61 4.04 -1.02
CA LEU A 115 -5.20 4.18 -1.37
C LEU A 115 -4.32 4.40 -0.12
N LYS A 116 -4.83 5.08 0.91
CA LYS A 116 -4.13 5.24 2.19
C LYS A 116 -3.98 3.88 2.90
N GLU A 117 -5.01 3.04 2.86
CA GLU A 117 -4.97 1.68 3.40
C GLU A 117 -3.98 0.81 2.60
N TYR A 118 -4.04 0.87 1.28
CA TYR A 118 -3.08 0.18 0.41
C TYR A 118 -1.62 0.57 0.69
N VAL A 119 -1.32 1.87 0.81
CA VAL A 119 0.04 2.34 1.16
C VAL A 119 0.46 1.81 2.54
N LYS A 120 -0.43 1.83 3.52
CA LYS A 120 -0.16 1.31 4.86
C LYS A 120 0.16 -0.20 4.84
N GLU A 121 -0.64 -0.98 4.11
CA GLU A 121 -0.40 -2.42 3.94
C GLU A 121 0.91 -2.69 3.20
N GLY A 122 1.22 -1.89 2.17
CA GLY A 122 2.49 -1.97 1.46
C GLY A 122 3.70 -1.79 2.39
N TYR A 123 3.68 -0.78 3.27
CA TYR A 123 4.74 -0.59 4.26
C TYR A 123 4.87 -1.76 5.24
N LEU A 124 3.76 -2.35 5.68
CA LEU A 124 3.79 -3.54 6.53
C LEU A 124 4.40 -4.75 5.80
N MET A 125 4.09 -4.93 4.51
CA MET A 125 4.69 -5.98 3.69
C MET A 125 6.20 -5.77 3.54
N MET A 126 6.64 -4.53 3.29
CA MET A 126 8.06 -4.19 3.21
C MET A 126 8.81 -4.47 4.52
N ASP A 127 8.23 -4.12 5.67
CA ASP A 127 8.81 -4.40 6.98
C ASP A 127 8.95 -5.92 7.23
N ASN A 128 7.95 -6.70 6.81
CA ASN A 128 8.01 -8.16 6.88
C ASN A 128 9.10 -8.75 5.96
N LEU A 129 9.29 -8.18 4.77
CA LEU A 129 10.38 -8.58 3.87
C LEU A 129 11.74 -8.30 4.51
N LEU A 130 11.94 -7.13 5.12
CA LEU A 130 13.19 -6.78 5.82
C LEU A 130 13.48 -7.73 6.98
N LYS A 131 12.47 -8.05 7.80
CA LYS A 131 12.62 -9.02 8.90
C LYS A 131 13.00 -10.41 8.40
N ARG A 132 12.39 -10.85 7.30
CA ARG A 132 12.74 -12.13 6.66
C ARG A 132 14.17 -12.10 6.11
N LYS A 133 14.58 -10.99 5.49
CA LYS A 133 15.94 -10.79 4.99
C LYS A 133 16.95 -10.94 6.12
N GLN A 134 16.76 -10.21 7.22
CA GLN A 134 17.64 -10.25 8.39
C GLN A 134 17.77 -11.66 8.97
N LYS A 135 16.66 -12.43 8.99
CA LYS A 135 16.70 -13.82 9.45
C LYS A 135 17.57 -14.70 8.53
N PHE A 136 17.46 -14.52 7.21
CA PHE A 136 18.27 -15.28 6.26
C PHE A 136 19.73 -14.83 6.25
N GLU A 137 20.01 -13.53 6.42
CA GLU A 137 21.38 -13.03 6.60
C GLU A 137 22.04 -13.65 7.84
N ALA A 138 21.31 -13.71 8.97
CA ALA A 138 21.82 -14.38 10.18
C ALA A 138 22.04 -15.89 9.97
N GLU A 139 21.14 -16.57 9.25
CA GLU A 139 21.32 -17.98 8.90
C GLU A 139 22.53 -18.19 7.97
N PHE A 140 22.74 -17.28 7.02
CA PHE A 140 23.90 -17.29 6.12
C PHE A 140 25.21 -17.15 6.90
N ASP A 141 25.28 -16.21 7.84
CA ASP A 141 26.47 -15.99 8.69
C ASP A 141 26.77 -17.23 9.56
N GLU A 142 25.74 -17.89 10.11
CA GLU A 142 25.89 -19.13 10.87
C GLU A 142 26.44 -20.27 9.98
N LEU A 143 25.89 -20.43 8.76
CA LEU A 143 26.33 -21.45 7.82
C LEU A 143 27.75 -21.19 7.33
N SER A 144 28.08 -19.93 7.05
CA SER A 144 29.43 -19.50 6.66
C SER A 144 30.45 -19.85 7.76
N SER A 145 30.13 -19.53 9.01
CA SER A 145 30.96 -19.89 10.17
C SER A 145 31.14 -21.40 10.32
N LYS A 146 30.10 -22.20 10.04
CA LYS A 146 30.20 -23.67 10.05
C LYS A 146 31.11 -24.20 8.95
N ILE A 147 31.01 -23.66 7.73
CA ILE A 147 31.86 -24.02 6.59
C ILE A 147 33.34 -23.76 6.91
N GLU A 148 33.67 -22.60 7.49
CA GLU A 148 35.04 -22.30 7.95
C GLU A 148 35.52 -23.31 9.01
N GLY A 149 34.65 -23.69 9.95
CA GLY A 149 34.92 -24.73 10.94
C GLY A 149 35.18 -26.10 10.32
N PHE A 150 34.40 -26.48 9.29
CA PHE A 150 34.60 -27.74 8.57
C PHE A 150 35.94 -27.78 7.83
N ASP A 151 36.39 -26.69 7.22
CA ASP A 151 37.70 -26.63 6.57
C ASP A 151 38.85 -26.92 7.54
N TYR A 152 38.73 -26.48 8.80
CA TYR A 152 39.69 -26.81 9.85
C TYR A 152 39.63 -28.30 10.24
N ILE A 153 38.42 -28.82 10.48
CA ILE A 153 38.19 -30.22 10.89
C ILE A 153 38.62 -31.20 9.78
N ARG A 154 38.29 -30.91 8.52
CA ARG A 154 38.63 -31.75 7.36
C ARG A 154 40.13 -31.94 7.24
N LYS A 155 40.92 -30.87 7.38
CA LYS A 155 42.39 -30.95 7.40
C LYS A 155 42.92 -31.84 8.52
N GLY A 156 42.27 -31.82 9.69
CA GLY A 156 42.57 -32.73 10.80
C GLY A 156 42.31 -34.20 10.45
N TYR A 157 41.16 -34.50 9.85
CA TYR A 157 40.83 -35.86 9.41
C TYR A 157 41.70 -36.34 8.25
N GLU A 158 41.98 -35.49 7.27
CA GLU A 158 42.92 -35.77 6.17
C GLU A 158 44.29 -36.19 6.71
N LYS A 159 44.83 -35.43 7.67
CA LYS A 159 46.09 -35.76 8.34
C LYS A 159 46.01 -37.07 9.14
N ASN A 160 44.93 -37.32 9.86
CA ASN A 160 44.75 -38.59 10.59
C ASN A 160 44.71 -39.80 9.65
N VAL A 161 44.08 -39.65 8.47
CA VAL A 161 44.07 -40.68 7.42
C VAL A 161 45.48 -40.88 6.88
N GLU A 162 46.23 -39.81 6.63
CA GLU A 162 47.64 -39.86 6.18
C GLU A 162 48.53 -40.59 7.21
N ASP A 163 48.54 -40.14 8.46
CA ASP A 163 49.32 -40.74 9.56
C ASP A 163 48.98 -42.24 9.76
N SER A 164 47.70 -42.59 9.66
CA SER A 164 47.25 -43.98 9.79
C SER A 164 47.66 -44.83 8.58
N THR A 165 47.62 -44.23 7.38
CA THR A 165 48.07 -44.88 6.14
C THR A 165 49.57 -45.16 6.20
N GLU A 166 50.38 -44.21 6.63
CA GLU A 166 51.83 -44.40 6.82
C GLU A 166 52.14 -45.52 7.83
N LYS A 167 51.42 -45.56 8.96
CA LYS A 167 51.56 -46.63 9.97
C LYS A 167 51.25 -48.02 9.40
N VAL A 168 50.19 -48.13 8.57
CA VAL A 168 49.85 -49.39 7.89
C VAL A 168 50.98 -49.80 6.96
N TYR A 169 51.47 -48.91 6.09
CA TYR A 169 52.60 -49.19 5.18
C TYR A 169 53.87 -49.61 5.93
N PHE A 170 54.19 -48.94 7.03
CA PHE A 170 55.35 -49.27 7.86
C PHE A 170 55.26 -50.68 8.46
N LYS A 171 54.10 -51.08 8.99
CA LYS A 171 53.92 -52.42 9.58
C LYS A 171 53.91 -53.52 8.51
N LEU A 172 53.34 -53.24 7.33
CA LEU A 172 53.40 -54.11 6.14
C LEU A 172 54.84 -54.42 5.74
N ARG A 173 55.67 -53.39 5.62
CA ARG A 173 57.08 -53.53 5.22
C ARG A 173 57.90 -54.37 6.20
N ASN A 174 57.51 -54.38 7.47
CA ASN A 174 58.20 -55.11 8.54
C ASN A 174 57.59 -56.50 8.82
N GLY A 175 56.65 -56.98 8.01
CA GLY A 175 56.07 -58.32 8.13
C GLY A 175 55.32 -58.57 9.45
N LYS A 176 54.82 -57.53 10.10
CA LYS A 176 54.02 -57.66 11.33
C LYS A 176 52.55 -57.90 10.99
N ASP A 177 51.79 -58.48 11.91
CA ASP A 177 50.32 -58.48 11.84
C ASP A 177 49.80 -57.15 12.41
N PHE A 178 48.74 -56.57 11.83
CA PHE A 178 48.31 -55.20 12.18
C PHE A 178 46.81 -54.87 12.04
N PRO A 179 45.87 -55.76 12.46
CA PRO A 179 44.43 -55.54 12.34
C PRO A 179 43.97 -54.21 12.97
N ASP A 180 44.40 -53.87 14.18
CA ASP A 180 44.02 -52.63 14.88
C ASP A 180 44.37 -51.35 14.09
N THR A 181 45.41 -51.41 13.26
CA THR A 181 45.89 -50.27 12.46
C THR A 181 45.06 -50.07 11.20
N VAL A 182 44.52 -51.17 10.65
CA VAL A 182 43.58 -51.14 9.53
C VAL A 182 42.22 -50.65 10.01
N ASP A 183 41.78 -51.06 11.20
CA ASP A 183 40.55 -50.57 11.83
C ASP A 183 40.64 -49.07 12.10
N ALA A 184 41.76 -48.60 12.66
CA ALA A 184 42.00 -47.17 12.87
C ALA A 184 41.98 -46.37 11.56
N LEU A 185 42.61 -46.87 10.49
CA LEU A 185 42.56 -46.24 9.17
C LEU A 185 41.14 -46.21 8.60
N THR A 186 40.38 -47.29 8.79
CA THR A 186 38.99 -47.39 8.31
C THR A 186 38.08 -46.43 9.06
N ALA A 187 38.25 -46.30 10.37
CA ALA A 187 37.56 -45.31 11.19
C ALA A 187 37.88 -43.88 10.76
N ALA A 188 39.16 -43.54 10.57
CA ALA A 188 39.58 -42.21 10.11
C ALA A 188 38.99 -41.86 8.73
N LYS A 189 38.97 -42.82 7.79
CA LYS A 189 38.34 -42.62 6.47
C LYS A 189 36.83 -42.43 6.56
N ARG A 190 36.17 -43.11 7.49
CA ARG A 190 34.74 -42.95 7.74
C ARG A 190 34.43 -41.58 8.31
N GLU A 191 35.18 -41.12 9.30
CA GLU A 191 35.04 -39.78 9.90
C GLU A 191 35.22 -38.68 8.85
N LEU A 192 36.26 -38.80 8.00
CA LEU A 192 36.48 -37.88 6.88
C LEU A 192 35.28 -37.85 5.93
N SER A 193 34.75 -39.02 5.55
CA SER A 193 33.60 -39.10 4.65
C SER A 193 32.31 -38.55 5.26
N GLU A 194 32.10 -38.72 6.56
CA GLU A 194 30.94 -38.15 7.27
C GLU A 194 31.04 -36.62 7.33
N ALA A 195 32.22 -36.08 7.63
CA ALA A 195 32.48 -34.64 7.60
C ALA A 195 32.27 -34.03 6.20
N ASP A 196 32.74 -34.69 5.14
CA ASP A 196 32.56 -34.23 3.75
C ASP A 196 31.07 -34.16 3.36
N LYS A 197 30.25 -35.10 3.82
CA LYS A 197 28.80 -35.09 3.57
C LYS A 197 28.12 -33.93 4.28
N GLU A 198 28.48 -33.67 5.53
CA GLU A 198 27.92 -32.58 6.32
C GLU A 198 28.32 -31.21 5.74
N PHE A 199 29.58 -31.08 5.31
CA PHE A 199 30.07 -29.91 4.58
C PHE A 199 29.27 -29.66 3.30
N ALA A 200 29.15 -30.66 2.42
CA ALA A 200 28.41 -30.53 1.17
C ALA A 200 26.94 -30.14 1.41
N SER A 201 26.30 -30.72 2.43
CA SER A 201 24.94 -30.35 2.82
C SER A 201 24.84 -28.89 3.32
N THR A 202 25.85 -28.42 4.04
CA THR A 202 25.90 -27.06 4.58
C THR A 202 26.09 -26.03 3.47
N VAL A 203 26.99 -26.30 2.51
CA VAL A 203 27.21 -25.45 1.32
C VAL A 203 25.93 -25.33 0.50
N LEU A 204 25.25 -26.45 0.20
CA LEU A 204 23.99 -26.42 -0.54
C LEU A 204 22.89 -25.60 0.16
N ARG A 205 22.84 -25.67 1.50
CA ARG A 205 21.91 -24.86 2.28
C ARG A 205 22.28 -23.38 2.24
N MET A 206 23.56 -23.05 2.31
CA MET A 206 24.05 -21.67 2.21
C MET A 206 23.65 -21.04 0.86
N ASP A 207 23.82 -21.77 -0.24
CA ASP A 207 23.41 -21.31 -1.58
C ASP A 207 21.89 -21.07 -1.65
N LEU A 208 21.10 -21.96 -1.06
CA LEU A 208 19.64 -21.79 -0.99
C LEU A 208 19.25 -20.53 -0.22
N VAL A 209 19.89 -20.29 0.93
CA VAL A 209 19.66 -19.10 1.76
C VAL A 209 20.07 -17.84 1.00
N ASN A 210 21.20 -17.85 0.30
CA ASN A 210 21.63 -16.71 -0.52
C ASN A 210 20.61 -16.37 -1.62
N ASN A 211 20.10 -17.38 -2.34
CA ASN A 211 19.05 -17.17 -3.35
C ASN A 211 17.76 -16.58 -2.74
N GLN A 212 17.43 -16.95 -1.50
CA GLN A 212 16.28 -16.40 -0.78
C GLN A 212 16.50 -14.92 -0.40
N ILE A 213 17.73 -14.55 0.00
CA ILE A 213 18.09 -13.15 0.26
C ILE A 213 17.94 -12.33 -1.02
N GLU A 214 18.51 -12.77 -2.14
CA GLU A 214 18.42 -12.07 -3.43
C GLU A 214 16.97 -11.90 -3.91
N THR A 215 16.14 -12.95 -3.77
CA THR A 215 14.71 -12.87 -4.10
C THR A 215 14.00 -11.82 -3.25
N ILE A 216 14.27 -11.80 -1.94
CA ILE A 216 13.66 -10.81 -1.02
C ILE A 216 14.11 -9.39 -1.37
N GLU A 217 15.37 -9.18 -1.75
CA GLU A 217 15.84 -7.86 -2.20
C GLU A 217 15.13 -7.37 -3.46
N SER A 218 14.88 -8.28 -4.41
CA SER A 218 14.09 -7.97 -5.61
C SER A 218 12.65 -7.61 -5.25
N ASP A 219 11.98 -8.44 -4.46
CA ASP A 219 10.59 -8.21 -4.02
C ASP A 219 10.44 -6.91 -3.24
N TYR A 220 11.44 -6.56 -2.42
CA TYR A 220 11.47 -5.32 -1.66
C TYR A 220 11.56 -4.09 -2.60
N LYS A 221 12.44 -4.13 -3.60
CA LYS A 221 12.57 -3.05 -4.59
C LYS A 221 11.27 -2.84 -5.38
N ASP A 222 10.66 -3.92 -5.83
CA ASP A 222 9.39 -3.88 -6.56
C ASP A 222 8.24 -3.33 -5.70
N SER A 223 8.17 -3.77 -4.44
CA SER A 223 7.18 -3.29 -3.48
C SER A 223 7.36 -1.80 -3.21
N ARG A 224 8.61 -1.35 -3.06
CA ARG A 224 8.94 0.07 -2.84
C ARG A 224 8.46 0.94 -3.99
N LEU A 225 8.73 0.55 -5.23
CA LEU A 225 8.31 1.30 -6.42
C LEU A 225 6.79 1.49 -6.47
N ARG A 226 6.03 0.42 -6.19
CA ARG A 226 4.55 0.47 -6.19
C ARG A 226 4.00 1.38 -5.08
N ILE A 227 4.65 1.38 -3.92
CA ILE A 227 4.27 2.25 -2.80
C ILE A 227 4.57 3.71 -3.13
N ASP A 228 5.75 4.02 -3.67
CA ASP A 228 6.12 5.38 -4.08
C ASP A 228 5.13 5.94 -5.13
N GLU A 229 4.73 5.11 -6.11
CA GLU A 229 3.70 5.49 -7.09
C GLU A 229 2.33 5.73 -6.43
N SER A 230 1.97 4.89 -5.46
CA SER A 230 0.71 5.02 -4.73
C SER A 230 0.69 6.26 -3.83
N GLU A 231 1.81 6.62 -3.19
CA GLU A 231 1.94 7.85 -2.41
C GLU A 231 1.82 9.11 -3.27
N LYS A 232 2.42 9.07 -4.47
CA LYS A 232 2.25 10.15 -5.46
C LYS A 232 0.79 10.30 -5.84
N ARG A 233 0.12 9.21 -6.21
CA ARG A 233 -1.31 9.21 -6.55
C ARG A 233 -2.19 9.67 -5.38
N LEU A 234 -1.83 9.33 -4.14
CA LEU A 234 -2.53 9.78 -2.94
C LEU A 234 -2.42 11.30 -2.78
N SER A 235 -1.24 11.86 -3.03
CA SER A 235 -0.99 13.29 -2.98
C SER A 235 -1.79 14.03 -4.05
N GLU A 236 -1.80 13.53 -5.29
CA GLU A 236 -2.59 14.07 -6.39
C GLU A 236 -4.10 14.06 -6.09
N LEU A 237 -4.62 12.96 -5.52
CA LEU A 237 -6.03 12.87 -5.12
C LEU A 237 -6.38 13.85 -4.00
N LYS A 238 -5.51 14.02 -3.00
CA LYS A 238 -5.69 14.99 -1.92
C LYS A 238 -5.71 16.42 -2.46
N GLU A 239 -4.79 16.78 -3.36
CA GLU A 239 -4.77 18.11 -3.96
C GLU A 239 -5.98 18.36 -4.85
N LYS A 240 -6.43 17.35 -5.61
CA LYS A 240 -7.68 17.43 -6.36
C LYS A 240 -8.89 17.63 -5.44
N TYR A 241 -8.94 16.93 -4.32
CA TYR A 241 -10.00 17.07 -3.33
C TYR A 241 -10.01 18.49 -2.73
N LYS A 242 -8.87 19.00 -2.26
CA LYS A 242 -8.72 20.36 -1.74
C LYS A 242 -9.12 21.42 -2.76
N SER A 243 -8.64 21.28 -4.00
CA SER A 243 -8.93 22.22 -5.09
C SER A 243 -10.43 22.29 -5.39
N LEU A 244 -11.10 21.13 -5.45
CA LEU A 244 -12.53 21.07 -5.66
C LEU A 244 -13.32 21.61 -4.47
N MET A 245 -12.89 21.33 -3.23
CA MET A 245 -13.52 21.88 -2.03
C MET A 245 -13.42 23.40 -2.01
N LYS A 246 -12.24 23.95 -2.28
CA LYS A 246 -12.03 25.40 -2.38
C LYS A 246 -12.93 26.01 -3.46
N LEU A 247 -12.95 25.43 -4.66
CA LEU A 247 -13.83 25.86 -5.75
C LEU A 247 -15.31 25.83 -5.34
N TYR A 248 -15.73 24.79 -4.63
CA TYR A 248 -17.12 24.66 -4.18
C TYR A 248 -17.48 25.73 -3.13
N SER A 249 -16.60 26.00 -2.18
CA SER A 249 -16.80 27.03 -1.15
C SER A 249 -16.77 28.45 -1.72
N ASP A 250 -15.76 28.79 -2.52
CA ASP A 250 -15.54 30.13 -3.09
C ASP A 250 -16.68 30.55 -4.06
N LEU A 251 -17.34 29.57 -4.67
CA LEU A 251 -18.42 29.81 -5.62
C LEU A 251 -19.83 29.67 -5.02
N LYS A 252 -19.93 29.18 -3.77
CA LYS A 252 -21.18 29.14 -2.99
C LYS A 252 -21.37 30.40 -2.14
N ASN A 253 -20.27 31.06 -1.77
CA ASN A 253 -20.23 32.37 -1.09
C ASN A 253 -20.18 33.54 -2.12
#